data_AF-A0A2E4SJJ1-F1
#
_entry.id   AF-A0A2E4SJJ1-F1
#
_cell.length_a   1.000
_cell.length_b   1.000
_cell.length_c   1.000
_cell.angle_alpha   90.00
_cell.angle_beta   90.00
_cell.angle_gamma   90.00
#
_symmetry.space_group_name_H-M   'P 1'
#
loop_
_entity.id
_entity.type
_entity.pdbx_description
1 polymer ?
#
loop_
_entity_poly.entity_id
_entity_poly.type
_entity_poly.pdbx_seq_one_letter_code
_entity_poly.pdbx_strand_id
1 'polypeptide(L)' 'METQDTIAAIATPQGTGGISVVRVSGPNVGAVASQVIG' A
#
# COMPACT_ATOMS: atom_id res chain seq x y z
N MET A 1 -5.94 21.93 -4.60
CA MET A 1 -5.70 21.22 -3.32
C MET A 1 -5.00 19.93 -3.67
N GLU A 2 -3.68 19.86 -3.49
CA GLU A 2 -2.93 18.61 -3.67
C GLU A 2 -2.63 18.03 -2.31
N THR A 3 -3.27 16.90 -1.98
CA THR A 3 -2.83 16.03 -0.89
C THR A 3 -1.78 15.08 -1.48
N GLN A 4 -0.50 15.42 -1.32
CA GLN A 4 0.62 14.54 -1.69
C GLN A 4 0.85 13.45 -0.62
N ASP A 5 -0.22 12.92 -0.05
CA ASP A 5 -0.13 11.88 0.98
C ASP A 5 0.24 10.53 0.36
N THR A 6 0.89 9.70 1.16
CA THR A 6 1.05 8.28 0.81
C THR A 6 -0.11 7.51 1.41
N ILE A 7 -0.92 6.90 0.56
CA ILE A 7 -2.15 6.17 0.92
C ILE A 7 -1.97 4.68 0.73
N ALA A 8 -2.78 3.88 1.43
CA ALA A 8 -2.84 2.43 1.27
C ALA A 8 -4.27 1.92 1.29
N ALA A 9 -4.56 0.85 0.54
CA ALA A 9 -5.87 0.20 0.51
C ALA A 9 -5.76 -1.29 0.15
N ILE A 10 -6.73 -2.07 0.61
CA ILE A 10 -6.91 -3.46 0.16
C ILE A 10 -7.31 -3.43 -1.33
N ALA A 11 -6.52 -4.09 -2.18
CA ALA A 11 -6.71 -4.08 -3.63
C ALA A 11 -7.37 -5.37 -4.16
N THR A 12 -7.58 -6.37 -3.30
CA THR A 12 -8.24 -7.65 -3.62
C THR A 12 -9.58 -7.79 -2.88
N PRO A 13 -10.51 -8.63 -3.37
CA PRO A 13 -11.76 -8.91 -2.66
C PRO A 13 -11.54 -9.41 -1.22
N GLN A 14 -12.54 -9.17 -0.36
CA GLN A 14 -12.53 -9.64 1.03
C GLN A 14 -12.78 -11.16 1.08
N GLY A 15 -12.16 -11.83 2.05
CA GLY A 15 -12.33 -13.26 2.28
C GLY A 15 -11.02 -14.02 2.40
N THR A 16 -11.10 -15.35 2.40
CA THR A 16 -9.94 -16.24 2.49
C THR A 16 -9.42 -16.61 1.10
N GLY A 17 -8.11 -16.56 0.91
CA GLY A 17 -7.44 -16.95 -0.33
C GLY A 17 -5.94 -17.18 -0.09
N GLY A 18 -5.23 -17.67 -1.11
CA GLY A 18 -3.78 -17.93 -0.98
C GLY A 18 -2.92 -16.68 -0.89
N ILE A 19 -3.39 -15.54 -1.42
CA ILE A 19 -2.69 -14.25 -1.43
C ILE A 19 -3.72 -13.12 -1.27
N SER A 20 -3.34 -12.07 -0.55
CA SER A 20 -4.03 -10.77 -0.50
C SER A 20 -3.08 -9.67 -0.94
N VAL A 21 -3.60 -8.61 -1.58
CA VAL A 21 -2.80 -7.48 -2.04
C VAL A 21 -3.26 -6.20 -1.35
N VAL A 22 -2.32 -5.50 -0.71
CA VAL A 22 -2.49 -4.11 -0.27
C VAL A 22 -1.70 -3.22 -1.24
N ARG A 23 -2.38 -2.28 -1.89
CA ARG A 23 -1.73 -1.29 -2.76
C ARG A 23 -1.37 -0.06 -1.92
N VAL A 24 -0.13 0.40 -2.06
CA VAL A 24 0.35 1.67 -1.50
C VAL A 24 0.67 2.62 -2.65
N SER A 25 0.31 3.91 -2.54
CA SER A 25 0.50 4.91 -3.58
C SER A 25 0.85 6.27 -2.98
N GLY A 26 1.77 6.99 -3.61
CA GLY A 26 2.17 8.34 -3.19
C GLY A 26 3.68 8.56 -3.22
N PRO A 27 4.13 9.77 -2.90
CA PRO A 27 5.54 10.15 -3.05
C PRO A 27 6.50 9.36 -2.16
N ASN A 28 6.04 8.87 -1.00
CA ASN A 28 6.90 8.20 -0.02
C ASN A 28 6.80 6.67 -0.05
N VAL A 29 6.22 6.06 -1.10
CA VAL A 29 6.04 4.59 -1.20
C VAL A 29 7.36 3.84 -1.01
N GLY A 30 8.45 4.30 -1.62
CA GLY A 30 9.76 3.65 -1.51
C GLY A 30 10.27 3.62 -0.08
N ALA A 31 10.09 4.71 0.67
CA ALA A 31 10.49 4.80 2.07
C ALA A 31 9.63 3.91 2.98
N VAL A 32 8.32 3.83 2.72
CA VAL A 32 7.42 2.92 3.45
C VAL A 32 7.82 1.47 3.18
N ALA A 33 8.09 1.11 1.92
CA ALA A 33 8.48 -0.25 1.57
C ALA A 33 9.78 -0.66 2.29
N SER A 34 10.83 0.14 2.22
CA SER A 34 12.12 -0.19 2.86
C SER A 34 12.02 -0.34 4.38
N GLN A 35 11.13 0.42 5.04
CA GLN A 35 10.91 0.28 6.48
C GLN A 35 10.19 -1.02 6.87
N VAL A 36 9.43 -1.63 5.96
CA VAL A 36 8.62 -2.82 6.25
C VAL A 36 9.34 -4.12 5.85
N ILE A 37 10.00 -4.13 4.69
CA ILE A 37 10.59 -5.36 4.13
C ILE A 37 12.12 -5.41 4.18
N GLY A 38 12.80 -4.34 4.62
CA GLY A 38 14.26 -4.23 4.61
C GLY A 38 14.83 -3.98 3.22
#